data_AF-A0A3Q3M076-F1
#
_entry.id   AF-A0A3Q3M076-F1
#
_cell.length_a   1.000
_cell.length_b   1.000
_cell.length_c   1.000
_cell.angle_alpha   90.00
_cell.angle_beta   90.00
_cell.angle_gamma   90.00
#
_symmetry.space_group_name_H-M   'P 1'
#
loop_
_entity.id
_entity.type
_entity.pdbx_description
1 polymer ?
#
loop_
_entity_poly.entity_id
_entity_poly.type
_entity_poly.pdbx_seq_one_letter_code
_entity_poly.pdbx_strand_id
1 'polypeptide(L)'
;MFVLVEMVDTVRIPPWNFNRQLNVCVCVVFNVGLCICLYDITKMEDSYIFPGDGASHTKVHFRYVVFHPFLDEILVGKIKYCSQEGVHVSMGFFDDILIPPESLQQPAKFDEAEQVWLWEYETDEGAHDLYMDQGEEIRFRVTDEVFVDTSPTGPAAADTDTPGSVEKKEAPYTLIGTICEPGLGLLSWWNN
;
A
#
# COMPACT_ATOMS: atom_id res chain seq x y z
N MET A 1 -3.31 10.99 5.63
CA MET A 1 -3.21 9.54 5.37
C MET A 1 -4.55 8.88 5.04
N PHE A 2 -5.65 9.16 5.77
CA PHE A 2 -6.96 8.56 5.47
C PHE A 2 -7.95 9.59 4.92
N VAL A 3 -8.72 9.18 3.92
CA VAL A 3 -9.79 9.97 3.30
C VAL A 3 -11.11 9.20 3.33
N LEU A 4 -12.22 9.93 3.42
CA LEU A 4 -13.56 9.36 3.27
C LEU A 4 -13.97 9.45 1.82
N VAL A 5 -14.30 8.31 1.23
CA VAL A 5 -14.73 8.23 -0.18
C VAL A 5 -16.18 7.77 -0.22
N GLU A 6 -17.03 8.58 -0.85
CA GLU A 6 -18.42 8.24 -1.14
C GLU A 6 -18.48 7.33 -2.37
N MET A 7 -19.06 6.15 -2.19
CA MET A 7 -19.23 5.14 -3.23
C MET A 7 -20.69 4.68 -3.29
N VAL A 8 -21.08 4.23 -4.48
CA VAL A 8 -22.40 3.66 -4.74
C VAL A 8 -22.19 2.28 -5.32
N ASP A 9 -22.73 1.26 -4.66
CA ASP A 9 -22.65 -0.12 -5.14
C ASP A 9 -23.98 -0.86 -4.98
N THR A 10 -24.18 -1.89 -5.80
CA THR A 10 -25.34 -2.78 -5.73
C THR A 10 -24.94 -4.05 -5.02
N VAL A 11 -25.32 -4.15 -3.75
CA VAL A 11 -24.98 -5.29 -2.90
C VAL A 11 -26.01 -6.40 -3.09
N ARG A 12 -25.53 -7.59 -3.47
CA ARG A 12 -26.33 -8.83 -3.52
C ARG A 12 -26.31 -9.53 -2.17
N ILE A 13 -27.46 -9.62 -1.51
CA ILE A 13 -27.63 -10.31 -0.24
C ILE A 13 -28.35 -11.63 -0.48
N PRO A 14 -27.68 -12.78 -0.24
CA PRO A 14 -28.33 -14.07 -0.42
C PRO A 14 -29.37 -14.33 0.68
N PRO A 15 -30.42 -15.14 0.42
CA PRO A 15 -31.55 -15.32 1.35
C PRO A 15 -31.16 -15.82 2.75
N TRP A 16 -30.12 -16.65 2.83
CA TRP A 16 -29.63 -17.18 4.11
C TRP A 16 -28.91 -16.13 4.98
N ASN A 17 -28.54 -14.98 4.42
CA ASN A 17 -27.89 -13.87 5.13
C ASN A 17 -28.84 -12.72 5.49
N PHE A 18 -30.16 -12.85 5.28
CA PHE A 18 -31.12 -11.79 5.61
C PHE A 18 -31.16 -11.42 7.10
N ASN A 19 -30.74 -12.33 7.99
CA ASN A 19 -30.65 -12.07 9.42
C ASN A 19 -29.28 -11.55 9.89
N ARG A 20 -28.31 -11.33 8.99
CA ARG A 20 -26.97 -10.84 9.34
C ARG A 20 -26.80 -9.38 8.96
N GLN A 21 -26.07 -8.64 9.80
CA GLN A 21 -25.56 -7.34 9.44
C GLN A 21 -24.48 -7.49 8.36
N LEU A 22 -24.42 -6.53 7.43
CA LEU A 22 -23.45 -6.53 6.34
C LEU A 22 -22.04 -6.43 6.90
N ASN A 23 -21.22 -7.44 6.66
CA ASN A 23 -19.80 -7.43 7.04
C ASN A 23 -18.97 -6.74 5.97
N VAL A 24 -18.04 -5.92 6.43
CA VAL A 24 -17.11 -5.10 5.64
C VAL A 24 -16.04 -5.98 5.01
N CYS A 25 -15.72 -5.76 3.74
CA CYS A 25 -14.60 -6.40 3.05
C CYS A 25 -13.47 -5.39 2.85
N VAL A 26 -12.23 -5.82 3.06
CA VAL A 26 -11.02 -5.03 2.74
C VAL A 26 -10.73 -5.29 1.26
N CYS A 27 -10.75 -4.24 0.44
CA CYS A 27 -10.46 -4.32 -1.00
C CYS A 27 -9.65 -3.10 -1.44
N VAL A 28 -8.76 -3.27 -2.40
CA VAL A 28 -8.09 -2.16 -3.08
C VAL A 28 -9.01 -1.71 -4.22
N VAL A 29 -9.29 -0.41 -4.27
CA VAL A 29 -10.11 0.19 -5.34
C VAL A 29 -9.20 1.02 -6.23
N PHE A 30 -9.23 0.71 -7.53
CA PHE A 30 -8.41 1.39 -8.54
C PHE A 30 -8.69 2.90 -8.57
N ASN A 31 -7.65 3.73 -8.64
CA ASN A 31 -7.67 5.20 -8.57
C ASN A 31 -8.21 5.80 -7.24
N VAL A 32 -8.43 5.00 -6.21
CA VAL A 32 -8.97 5.47 -4.93
C VAL A 32 -8.04 5.14 -3.76
N GLY A 33 -7.43 3.95 -3.77
CA GLY A 33 -6.50 3.49 -2.73
C GLY A 33 -6.95 2.22 -2.03
N LEU A 34 -6.37 1.95 -0.85
CA LEU A 34 -6.68 0.77 -0.05
C LEU A 34 -7.88 1.03 0.87
N CYS A 35 -9.03 0.39 0.63
CA CYS A 35 -10.19 0.52 1.51
C CYS A 35 -10.00 -0.33 2.77
N ILE A 36 -10.04 0.31 3.94
CA ILE A 36 -9.83 -0.36 5.23
C ILE A 36 -11.16 -0.83 5.79
N CYS A 37 -12.09 0.10 5.99
CA CYS A 37 -13.38 -0.22 6.57
C CYS A 37 -14.50 0.71 6.10
N LEU A 38 -15.72 0.17 6.12
CA LEU A 38 -16.94 0.93 5.92
C LEU A 38 -17.08 1.91 7.09
N TYR A 39 -17.21 3.20 6.77
CA TYR A 39 -17.43 4.25 7.77
C TYR A 39 -18.91 4.29 8.15
N ASP A 40 -19.77 4.57 7.19
CA ASP A 40 -21.22 4.56 7.36
C ASP A 40 -21.97 4.35 6.03
N ILE A 41 -23.25 4.03 6.16
CA ILE A 41 -24.19 3.95 5.04
C ILE A 41 -25.02 5.24 5.07
N THR A 42 -24.90 6.07 4.03
CA THR A 42 -25.58 7.36 3.94
C THR A 42 -27.01 7.20 3.42
N LYS A 43 -27.22 6.30 2.46
CA LYS A 43 -28.53 6.05 1.86
C LYS A 43 -28.66 4.60 1.43
N MET A 44 -29.80 4.00 1.73
CA MET A 44 -30.20 2.68 1.22
C MET A 44 -31.42 2.87 0.32
N GLU A 45 -31.33 2.43 -0.93
CA GLU A 45 -32.46 2.45 -1.86
C GLU A 45 -33.29 1.17 -1.74
N ASP A 46 -34.35 1.08 -2.55
CA ASP A 46 -35.24 -0.08 -2.54
C ASP A 46 -34.49 -1.36 -2.96
N SER A 47 -34.81 -2.45 -2.27
CA SER A 47 -34.28 -3.78 -2.58
C SER A 47 -35.12 -4.44 -3.67
N TYR A 48 -34.46 -4.91 -4.73
CA TYR A 48 -35.09 -5.61 -5.86
C TYR A 48 -34.74 -7.10 -5.83
N ILE A 49 -35.68 -7.94 -6.25
CA ILE A 49 -35.47 -9.39 -6.44
C ILE A 49 -35.63 -9.66 -7.94
N PHE A 50 -34.59 -10.21 -8.57
CA PHE A 50 -34.64 -10.52 -9.99
C PHE A 50 -35.31 -11.88 -10.24
N PRO A 51 -36.10 -12.04 -11.31
CA PRO A 51 -36.68 -13.34 -11.65
C PRO A 51 -35.56 -14.34 -11.96
N GLY A 52 -35.51 -15.43 -11.20
CA GLY A 52 -34.46 -16.47 -11.32
C GLY A 52 -33.35 -16.38 -10.28
N ASP A 53 -33.26 -15.29 -9.50
CA ASP A 53 -32.37 -15.20 -8.34
C ASP A 53 -33.17 -14.77 -7.10
N GLY A 54 -33.19 -15.62 -6.07
CA GLY A 54 -33.88 -15.32 -4.81
C GLY A 54 -33.18 -14.28 -3.94
N ALA A 55 -31.98 -13.83 -4.32
CA ALA A 55 -31.22 -12.82 -3.58
C ALA A 55 -31.82 -11.41 -3.73
N SER A 56 -31.76 -10.63 -2.67
CA SER A 56 -32.11 -9.21 -2.72
C SER A 56 -30.91 -8.40 -3.21
N HIS A 57 -31.16 -7.53 -4.17
CA HIS A 57 -30.17 -6.61 -4.74
C HIS A 57 -30.54 -5.21 -4.28
N THR A 58 -29.70 -4.61 -3.45
CA THR A 58 -29.96 -3.27 -2.91
C THR A 58 -28.87 -2.33 -3.33
N LYS A 59 -29.26 -1.19 -3.90
CA LYS A 59 -28.32 -0.10 -4.18
C LYS A 59 -28.09 0.67 -2.88
N VAL A 60 -26.83 0.78 -2.50
CA VAL A 60 -26.40 1.40 -1.24
C VAL A 60 -25.40 2.50 -1.56
N HIS A 61 -25.60 3.67 -0.96
CA HIS A 61 -24.64 4.77 -0.92
C HIS A 61 -23.96 4.72 0.43
N PHE A 62 -22.64 4.70 0.43
CA PHE A 62 -21.87 4.54 1.65
C PHE A 62 -20.52 5.25 1.55
N ARG A 63 -19.92 5.50 2.73
CA ARG A 63 -18.58 6.06 2.84
C ARG A 63 -17.61 4.99 3.33
N TYR A 64 -16.46 4.87 2.69
CA TYR A 64 -15.35 4.06 3.20
C TYR A 64 -14.24 4.95 3.72
N VAL A 65 -13.56 4.45 4.76
CA VAL A 65 -12.23 4.92 5.14
C VAL A 65 -11.23 4.28 4.19
N VAL A 66 -10.60 5.12 3.37
CA VAL A 66 -9.58 4.69 2.41
C VAL A 66 -8.23 5.23 2.85
N PHE A 67 -7.22 4.37 2.82
CA PHE A 67 -5.82 4.77 2.91
C PHE A 67 -5.36 5.29 1.56
N HIS A 68 -5.16 6.60 1.51
CA HIS A 68 -4.70 7.34 0.35
C HIS A 68 -3.94 8.56 0.88
N PRO A 69 -2.64 8.39 1.20
CA PRO A 69 -1.80 9.50 1.65
C PRO A 69 -1.65 10.53 0.54
N PHE A 70 -1.50 11.80 0.92
CA PHE A 70 -1.27 12.86 -0.05
C PHE A 70 0.23 12.97 -0.38
N LEU A 71 0.55 13.53 -1.55
CA LEU A 71 1.93 13.83 -1.91
C LEU A 71 2.55 14.79 -0.89
N ASP A 72 3.81 14.56 -0.55
CA ASP A 72 4.57 15.24 0.49
C ASP A 72 4.13 14.96 1.95
N GLU A 73 3.24 13.98 2.17
CA GLU A 73 2.91 13.54 3.53
C GLU A 73 4.08 12.78 4.18
N ILE A 74 4.38 13.11 5.44
CA ILE A 74 5.40 12.41 6.23
C ILE A 74 4.74 11.27 7.00
N LEU A 75 5.22 10.05 6.77
CA LEU A 75 4.74 8.84 7.41
C LEU A 75 5.88 8.14 8.16
N VAL A 76 5.50 7.27 9.09
CA VAL A 76 6.44 6.42 9.83
C VAL A 76 6.05 4.97 9.58
N GLY A 77 7.01 4.18 9.15
CA GLY A 77 6.86 2.74 8.91
C GLY A 77 8.06 1.98 9.44
N LYS A 78 8.04 0.66 9.25
CA LYS A 78 9.13 -0.24 9.61
C LYS A 78 9.79 -0.79 8.36
N ILE A 79 11.11 -0.87 8.35
CA ILE A 79 11.84 -1.49 7.24
C ILE A 79 11.49 -2.98 7.21
N LYS A 80 10.94 -3.46 6.09
CA LYS A 80 10.61 -4.87 5.91
C LYS A 80 11.83 -5.64 5.44
N TYR A 81 12.46 -5.14 4.38
CA TYR A 81 13.72 -5.62 3.84
C TYR A 81 14.34 -4.55 2.94
N CYS A 82 15.62 -4.69 2.66
CA CYS A 82 16.36 -3.85 1.74
C CYS A 82 16.73 -4.67 0.50
N SER A 83 16.73 -4.04 -0.66
CA SER A 83 17.10 -4.65 -1.94
C SER A 83 17.93 -3.66 -2.76
N GLN A 84 18.50 -4.12 -3.88
CA GLN A 84 19.17 -3.22 -4.85
C GLN A 84 18.21 -2.20 -5.46
N GLU A 85 16.91 -2.50 -5.53
CA GLU A 85 15.88 -1.59 -6.02
C GLU A 85 15.56 -0.47 -5.01
N GLY A 86 15.90 -0.67 -3.73
CA GLY A 86 15.71 0.32 -2.68
C GLY A 86 15.36 -0.29 -1.32
N VAL A 87 14.83 0.55 -0.44
CA VAL A 87 14.37 0.15 0.90
C VAL A 87 12.86 -0.10 0.86
N HIS A 88 12.42 -1.30 1.24
CA HIS A 88 10.99 -1.63 1.33
C HIS A 88 10.49 -1.39 2.75
N VAL A 89 9.41 -0.61 2.85
CA VAL A 89 8.82 -0.20 4.13
C VAL A 89 7.42 -0.79 4.28
N SER A 90 7.08 -1.21 5.49
CA SER A 90 5.75 -1.67 5.87
C SER A 90 5.17 -0.79 6.97
N MET A 91 3.88 -0.49 6.89
CA MET A 91 3.11 0.16 7.96
C MET A 91 2.18 -0.83 8.67
N GLY A 92 2.38 -2.14 8.47
CA GLY A 92 1.60 -3.22 9.08
C GLY A 92 0.34 -3.61 8.29
N PHE A 93 -0.47 -2.64 7.85
CA PHE A 93 -1.63 -2.91 6.98
C PHE A 93 -1.35 -2.70 5.49
N PHE A 94 -0.21 -2.08 5.16
CA PHE A 94 0.24 -1.80 3.80
C PHE A 94 1.77 -2.01 3.72
N ASP A 95 2.19 -2.79 2.73
CA ASP A 95 3.57 -3.28 2.60
C ASP A 95 4.28 -2.83 1.30
N ASP A 96 3.53 -2.28 0.35
CA ASP A 96 4.02 -1.93 -0.99
C ASP A 96 4.53 -0.48 -1.02
N ILE A 97 5.49 -0.16 -0.14
CA ILE A 97 6.17 1.13 -0.07
C ILE A 97 7.64 0.94 -0.44
N LEU A 98 8.11 1.67 -1.45
CA LEU A 98 9.47 1.62 -1.94
C LEU A 98 10.14 2.99 -1.78
N ILE A 99 11.33 3.01 -1.19
CA ILE A 99 12.22 4.19 -1.20
C ILE A 99 13.38 3.86 -2.14
N PRO A 100 13.42 4.45 -3.34
CA PRO A 100 14.42 4.12 -4.32
C PRO A 100 15.77 4.75 -3.95
N PRO A 101 16.89 4.17 -4.43
CA PRO A 101 18.24 4.57 -4.02
C PRO A 101 18.58 6.03 -4.32
N GLU A 102 18.05 6.59 -5.42
CA GLU A 102 18.19 8.00 -5.77
C GLU A 102 17.57 8.96 -4.74
N SER A 103 16.63 8.47 -3.94
CA SER A 103 15.90 9.21 -2.91
C SER A 103 16.39 8.90 -1.49
N LEU A 104 17.49 8.15 -1.35
CA LEU A 104 18.19 7.94 -0.10
C LEU A 104 19.11 9.13 0.24
N GLN A 105 19.57 9.17 1.49
CA GLN A 105 20.51 10.19 1.95
C GLN A 105 21.88 9.98 1.33
N GLN A 106 22.42 11.02 0.70
CA GLN A 106 23.74 10.94 0.07
C GLN A 106 24.83 11.33 1.09
N PRO A 107 25.96 10.60 1.15
CA PRO A 107 26.32 9.42 0.36
C PRO A 107 25.75 8.09 0.93
N ALA A 108 24.92 7.40 0.15
CA ALA A 108 24.42 6.06 0.47
C ALA A 108 25.18 4.98 -0.33
N LYS A 109 25.48 3.86 0.31
CA LYS A 109 26.04 2.66 -0.33
C LYS A 109 25.17 1.45 -0.02
N PHE A 110 25.11 0.53 -0.97
CA PHE A 110 24.43 -0.75 -0.79
C PHE A 110 25.47 -1.84 -0.55
N ASP A 111 25.31 -2.59 0.53
CA ASP A 111 26.08 -3.81 0.78
C ASP A 111 25.30 -5.02 0.26
N GLU A 112 25.80 -5.67 -0.79
CA GLU A 112 25.18 -6.87 -1.36
C GLU A 112 25.30 -8.11 -0.46
N ALA A 113 26.34 -8.18 0.38
CA ALA A 113 26.57 -9.33 1.25
C ALA A 113 25.57 -9.34 2.42
N GLU A 114 25.30 -8.17 2.98
CA GLU A 114 24.36 -8.01 4.09
C GLU A 114 22.93 -7.67 3.64
N GLN A 115 22.75 -7.27 2.38
CA GLN A 115 21.48 -6.75 1.83
C GLN A 115 20.97 -5.57 2.67
N VAL A 116 21.86 -4.63 3.00
CA VAL A 116 21.58 -3.46 3.83
C VAL A 116 22.04 -2.19 3.12
N TRP A 117 21.28 -1.12 3.27
CA TRP A 117 21.68 0.22 2.85
C TRP A 117 22.40 0.90 4.02
N LEU A 118 23.56 1.49 3.73
CA LEU A 118 24.32 2.27 4.69
C LEU A 118 24.40 3.72 4.22
N TRP A 119 24.38 4.64 5.18
CA TRP A 119 24.60 6.07 4.97
C TRP A 119 25.90 6.47 5.66
N GLU A 120 26.87 7.00 4.90
CA GLU A 120 28.13 7.49 5.47
C GLU A 120 27.95 8.96 5.88
N TYR A 121 27.87 9.22 7.17
CA TYR A 121 27.77 10.56 7.72
C TYR A 121 29.16 11.10 8.05
N GLU A 122 29.66 12.05 7.25
CA GLU A 122 30.93 12.73 7.51
C GLU A 122 30.77 13.77 8.63
N THR A 123 31.51 13.58 9.72
CA THR A 123 31.68 14.58 10.80
C THR A 123 33.13 15.02 10.91
N ASP A 124 33.38 16.11 11.63
CA ASP A 124 34.73 16.62 11.92
C ASP A 124 35.62 15.59 12.67
N GLU A 125 35.03 14.56 13.29
CA GLU A 125 35.73 13.49 14.01
C GLU A 125 35.88 12.18 13.21
N GLY A 126 35.33 12.11 11.99
CA GLY A 126 35.41 10.93 11.11
C GLY A 126 34.11 10.65 10.34
N ALA A 127 34.18 9.66 9.45
CA ALA A 127 33.00 9.10 8.78
C ALA A 127 32.33 8.06 9.69
N HIS A 128 31.04 8.25 9.95
CA HIS A 128 30.20 7.32 10.70
C HIS A 128 29.26 6.58 9.74
N ASP A 129 29.36 5.25 9.73
CA ASP A 129 28.49 4.40 8.91
C ASP A 129 27.21 4.10 9.69
N LEU A 130 26.08 4.58 9.17
CA LEU A 130 24.76 4.38 9.72
C LEU A 130 24.01 3.35 8.89
N TYR A 131 23.80 2.17 9.46
CA TYR A 131 23.10 1.06 8.81
C TYR A 131 21.58 1.20 8.93
N MET A 132 20.87 0.77 7.89
CA MET A 132 19.41 0.67 7.89
C MET A 132 18.99 -0.78 8.12
N ASP A 133 18.80 -1.14 9.39
CA ASP A 133 18.47 -2.51 9.77
C ASP A 133 16.99 -2.86 9.55
N GLN A 134 16.73 -4.15 9.31
CA GLN A 134 15.36 -4.66 9.18
C GLN A 134 14.58 -4.52 10.48
N GLY A 135 13.35 -4.06 10.38
CA GLY A 135 12.42 -3.88 11.50
C GLY A 135 12.54 -2.53 12.21
N GLU A 136 13.53 -1.71 11.87
CA GLU A 136 13.66 -0.37 12.46
C GLU A 136 12.61 0.60 11.92
N GLU A 137 12.24 1.57 12.77
CA GLU A 137 11.26 2.59 12.42
C GLU A 137 11.93 3.70 11.61
N ILE A 138 11.42 3.89 10.39
CA ILE A 138 11.88 4.89 9.44
C ILE A 138 10.78 5.91 9.18
N ARG A 139 11.16 7.19 9.22
CA ARG A 139 10.33 8.32 8.82
C ARG A 139 10.66 8.68 7.37
N PHE A 140 9.67 8.61 6.51
CA PHE A 140 9.81 8.91 5.09
C PHE A 140 8.72 9.88 4.64
N ARG A 141 8.97 10.59 3.55
CA ARG A 141 7.96 11.42 2.90
C ARG A 141 7.48 10.73 1.63
N VAL A 142 6.18 10.70 1.40
CA VAL A 142 5.60 10.19 0.14
C VAL A 142 5.86 11.20 -0.97
N THR A 143 6.54 10.79 -2.04
CA THR A 143 6.84 11.66 -3.20
C THR A 143 5.97 11.34 -4.40
N ASP A 144 5.62 10.07 -4.57
CA ASP A 144 4.83 9.63 -5.71
C ASP A 144 3.98 8.41 -5.35
N GLU A 145 2.93 8.17 -6.14
CA GLU A 145 2.08 7.01 -6.02
C GLU A 145 1.79 6.41 -7.39
N VAL A 146 1.80 5.08 -7.45
CA VAL A 146 1.62 4.33 -8.70
C VAL A 146 0.47 3.35 -8.53
N PHE A 147 -0.54 3.48 -9.39
CA PHE A 147 -1.63 2.54 -9.51
C PHE A 147 -1.42 1.67 -10.76
N VAL A 148 -1.39 0.35 -10.57
CA VAL A 148 -1.31 -0.61 -11.67
C VAL A 148 -2.66 -1.31 -11.80
N ASP A 149 -3.23 -1.27 -13.01
CA ASP A 149 -4.45 -2.01 -13.30
C ASP A 149 -4.11 -3.50 -13.39
N THR A 150 -4.64 -4.28 -12.46
CA THR A 150 -4.47 -5.74 -12.39
C THR A 150 -5.62 -6.49 -13.07
N SER A 151 -6.43 -5.80 -13.87
CA SER A 151 -7.46 -6.44 -14.67
C SER A 151 -6.86 -7.52 -15.60
N PRO A 152 -7.44 -8.73 -15.66
CA PRO A 152 -6.89 -9.80 -16.47
C PRO A 152 -6.93 -9.42 -17.95
N THR A 153 -5.75 -9.28 -18.56
CA THR A 153 -5.61 -8.93 -19.97
C THR A 153 -5.97 -10.11 -20.86
N GLY A 154 -7.21 -10.10 -21.36
CA GLY A 154 -7.68 -10.97 -22.45
C GLY A 154 -7.98 -12.43 -22.06
N PRO A 155 -8.77 -13.17 -22.87
CA PRO A 155 -8.97 -14.58 -22.63
C PRO A 155 -7.63 -15.29 -22.82
N ALA A 156 -7.15 -15.96 -21.77
CA ALA A 156 -6.00 -16.83 -21.84
C ALA A 156 -6.25 -17.86 -22.96
N ALA A 157 -5.63 -17.66 -24.12
CA ALA A 157 -5.34 -18.77 -25.00
C ALA A 157 -4.46 -19.71 -24.17
N ALA A 158 -4.97 -20.90 -23.91
CA ALA A 158 -4.22 -21.98 -23.32
C ALA A 158 -3.11 -22.39 -24.30
N ASP A 159 -1.98 -21.67 -24.27
CA ASP A 159 -0.78 -22.05 -25.00
C ASP A 159 0.40 -22.21 -24.05
N THR A 160 0.62 -23.49 -23.73
CA THR A 160 1.87 -24.13 -23.30
C THR A 160 2.54 -23.68 -22.01
N ASP A 161 2.42 -24.58 -21.02
CA ASP A 161 3.34 -24.76 -19.89
C ASP A 161 4.80 -24.42 -20.26
N THR A 162 5.27 -23.28 -19.78
CA THR A 162 6.69 -23.07 -19.52
C THR A 162 6.82 -22.89 -18.00
N PRO A 163 7.32 -23.89 -17.25
CA PRO A 163 7.44 -23.78 -15.80
C PRO A 163 8.64 -22.90 -15.47
N GLY A 164 8.45 -21.60 -15.24
CA GLY A 164 9.57 -20.74 -14.86
C GLY A 164 9.30 -19.25 -14.66
N SER A 165 8.28 -18.65 -15.27
CA SER A 165 7.97 -17.24 -15.00
C SER A 165 6.97 -17.16 -13.85
N VAL A 166 7.47 -17.00 -12.63
CA VAL A 166 6.68 -16.36 -11.58
C VAL A 166 6.38 -14.96 -12.12
N GLU A 167 5.22 -14.78 -12.76
CA GLU A 167 4.67 -13.45 -12.99
C GLU A 167 4.55 -12.84 -11.60
N LYS A 168 5.50 -11.97 -11.24
CA LYS A 168 5.37 -11.10 -10.08
C LYS A 168 4.09 -10.32 -10.35
N LYS A 169 2.98 -10.72 -9.72
CA LYS A 169 1.76 -9.92 -9.69
C LYS A 169 2.18 -8.58 -9.13
N GLU A 170 2.30 -7.58 -9.99
CA GLU A 170 2.63 -6.23 -9.58
C GLU A 170 1.57 -5.78 -8.58
N ALA A 171 2.02 -5.14 -7.49
CA ALA A 171 1.11 -4.64 -6.48
C ALA A 171 0.21 -3.59 -7.12
N PRO A 172 -1.12 -3.68 -6.97
CA PRO A 172 -2.06 -2.77 -7.63
C PRO A 172 -1.93 -1.32 -7.14
N TYR A 173 -1.33 -1.13 -5.96
CA TYR A 173 -1.03 0.18 -5.40
C TYR A 173 0.37 0.15 -4.79
N THR A 174 1.27 0.98 -5.29
CA THR A 174 2.64 1.13 -4.79
C THR A 174 2.88 2.59 -4.43
N LEU A 175 3.49 2.83 -3.26
CA LEU A 175 3.89 4.16 -2.81
C LEU A 175 5.40 4.33 -2.96
N ILE A 176 5.82 5.48 -3.47
CA ILE A 176 7.23 5.86 -3.58
C ILE A 176 7.53 6.93 -2.55
N GLY A 177 8.55 6.69 -1.74
CA GLY A 177 8.98 7.59 -0.67
C GLY A 177 10.39 8.15 -0.86
N THR A 178 10.70 9.21 -0.12
CA THR A 178 12.04 9.81 0.00
C THR A 178 12.45 9.99 1.45
N ILE A 179 13.77 9.94 1.69
CA ILE A 179 14.40 10.24 2.99
C ILE A 179 15.57 11.23 2.86
N CYS A 180 15.74 11.85 1.69
CA CYS A 180 16.87 12.72 1.39
C CYS A 180 16.92 13.98 2.27
N GLU A 181 15.79 14.41 2.84
CA GLU A 181 15.73 15.62 3.65
C GLU A 181 16.17 15.42 5.11
N PRO A 182 16.79 16.45 5.72
CA PRO A 182 17.16 16.42 7.12
C PRO A 182 15.91 16.28 8.01
N GLY A 183 15.97 15.38 9.00
CA GLY A 183 14.85 15.02 9.86
C GLY A 183 14.02 13.82 9.37
N LEU A 184 14.35 13.26 8.19
CA LEU A 184 13.85 11.98 7.67
C LEU A 184 14.91 10.88 7.81
N GLY A 185 14.52 9.62 7.61
CA GLY A 185 15.35 8.46 7.88
C GLY A 185 14.97 7.78 9.20
N LEU A 186 15.87 7.01 9.78
CA LEU A 186 15.57 6.23 10.98
C LEU A 186 15.30 7.17 12.16
N LEU A 187 14.31 6.82 13.00
CA LEU A 187 14.02 7.62 14.19
C LEU A 187 15.20 7.65 15.18
N SER A 188 16.02 6.60 15.18
CA SER A 188 17.25 6.51 15.99
C SER A 188 18.29 7.57 15.64
N TRP A 189 18.31 8.07 14.39
CA TRP A 189 19.27 9.08 13.95
C TRP A 189 18.98 10.49 14.51
N TRP A 190 17.73 10.74 14.91
CA TRP A 190 17.27 12.07 15.30
C TRP A 190 16.89 12.20 16.77
N ASN A 191 16.77 11.07 17.48
CA ASN A 191 16.51 11.07 18.92
C ASN A 191 17.82 11.26 19.69
N ASN A 192 18.03 12.49 20.21
CA ASN A 192 19.03 12.80 21.24
C ASN A 192 18.59 12.31 22.62
#